data_AF-A0A166I988-F1
#
_entry.id   AF-A0A166I988-F1
#
_cell.length_a   1.000
_cell.length_b   1.000
_cell.length_c   1.000
_cell.angle_alpha   90.00
_cell.angle_beta   90.00
_cell.angle_gamma   90.00
#
_symmetry.space_group_name_H-M   'P 1'
#
loop_
_entity.id
_entity.type
_entity.pdbx_description
1 polymer ?
#
loop_
_entity_poly.entity_id
_entity_poly.type
_entity_poly.pdbx_seq_one_letter_code
_entity_poly.pdbx_strand_id
1 'polypeptide(L)'
;MILRRPAPSTFPHLVLDGTASHLLSERQHVAVITFWMQFHNAGPAALHDLALHCGSFTDGSGTELEYDEAPTTVVGRPERVAPGAGFVAVAHYTAAPLRAPRTLRHSVVLRGRTGEGRTFTDAASLEVRLDPRRTPEVRFTPSIAGSGTLRWR
;
A
#
# COMPACT_ATOMS: atom_id res chain seq x y z
N MET A 1 14.53 5.68 -25.97
CA MET A 1 13.53 6.32 -25.09
C MET A 1 14.14 6.36 -23.69
N ILE A 2 14.71 7.50 -23.30
CA ILE A 2 15.37 7.64 -21.98
C ILE A 2 14.25 7.89 -20.97
N LEU A 3 13.97 6.90 -20.11
CA LEU A 3 13.11 7.07 -18.94
C LEU A 3 13.75 8.14 -18.06
N ARG A 4 13.19 9.35 -18.06
CA ARG A 4 13.56 10.39 -17.10
C ARG A 4 13.29 9.84 -15.71
N ARG A 5 14.34 9.62 -14.92
CA ARG A 5 14.21 9.41 -13.47
C ARG A 5 13.42 10.59 -12.90
N PRO A 6 12.34 10.35 -12.14
CA PRO A 6 11.72 11.41 -11.36
C PRO A 6 12.79 12.09 -10.50
N ALA A 7 12.72 13.42 -10.37
CA ALA A 7 13.58 14.13 -9.42
C ALA A 7 13.41 13.49 -8.03
N PRO A 8 14.48 13.31 -7.24
CA PRO A 8 14.35 12.75 -5.90
C PRO A 8 13.38 13.62 -5.11
N SER A 9 12.27 13.03 -4.64
CA SER A 9 11.36 13.73 -3.75
C SER A 9 12.15 14.12 -2.51
N THR A 10 12.00 15.34 -2.00
CA THR A 10 12.56 15.71 -0.70
C THR A 10 11.66 15.29 0.46
N PHE A 11 10.54 14.64 0.13
CA PHE A 11 9.51 14.21 1.05
C PHE A 11 9.53 12.69 1.19
N PRO A 12 9.24 12.17 2.39
CA PRO A 12 8.97 10.76 2.56
C PRO A 12 7.84 10.33 1.63
N HIS A 13 7.98 9.16 1.02
CA HIS A 13 7.00 8.67 0.06
C HIS A 13 6.73 7.17 0.25
N LEU A 14 5.46 6.82 0.18
CA LEU A 14 4.94 5.46 0.19
C LEU A 14 4.62 5.04 -1.23
N VAL A 15 5.21 3.93 -1.66
CA VAL A 15 4.91 3.23 -2.91
C VAL A 15 4.16 1.95 -2.58
N LEU A 16 3.11 1.67 -3.35
CA LEU A 16 2.42 0.40 -3.30
C LEU A 16 2.75 -0.39 -4.56
N ASP A 17 3.06 -1.66 -4.35
CA ASP A 17 3.12 -2.70 -5.37
C ASP A 17 2.27 -3.89 -4.90
N GLY A 18 1.94 -4.79 -5.80
CA GLY A 18 0.95 -5.82 -5.54
C GLY A 18 0.83 -6.83 -6.66
N THR A 19 0.61 -8.07 -6.26
CA THR A 19 0.33 -9.18 -7.18
C THR A 19 -1.00 -9.80 -6.79
N ALA A 20 -1.77 -10.22 -7.78
CA ALA A 20 -3.01 -10.95 -7.57
C ALA A 20 -2.96 -12.21 -8.44
N SER A 21 -3.22 -13.35 -7.82
CA SER A 21 -3.15 -14.66 -8.46
C SER A 21 -4.39 -15.48 -8.14
N HIS A 22 -4.82 -16.31 -9.09
CA HIS A 22 -5.83 -17.32 -8.81
C HIS A 22 -5.15 -18.56 -8.25
N LEU A 23 -5.65 -19.07 -7.13
CA LEU A 23 -5.37 -20.43 -6.71
C LEU A 23 -6.56 -21.30 -7.12
N LEU A 24 -6.26 -22.32 -7.93
CA LEU A 24 -7.19 -23.42 -8.20
C LEU A 24 -7.10 -24.37 -7.01
N SER A 25 -8.04 -24.28 -6.09
CA SER A 25 -8.31 -25.37 -5.15
C SER A 25 -9.35 -26.29 -5.79
N GLU A 26 -9.25 -27.61 -5.56
CA GLU A 26 -10.09 -28.64 -6.20
C GLU A 26 -11.62 -28.42 -6.10
N ARG A 27 -12.06 -27.45 -5.28
CA ARG A 27 -13.48 -27.13 -5.10
C ARG A 27 -13.82 -25.63 -5.22
N GLN A 28 -12.85 -24.73 -5.32
CA GLN A 28 -13.08 -23.28 -5.27
C GLN A 28 -12.00 -22.49 -6.01
N HIS A 29 -12.43 -21.53 -6.84
CA HIS A 29 -11.56 -20.50 -7.41
C HIS A 29 -11.40 -19.38 -6.39
N VAL A 30 -10.27 -19.32 -5.69
CA VAL A 30 -9.97 -18.20 -4.77
C VAL A 30 -8.91 -17.30 -5.40
N ALA A 31 -9.04 -15.99 -5.19
CA ALA A 31 -8.00 -15.05 -5.58
C ALA A 31 -7.19 -14.69 -4.33
N VAL A 32 -5.88 -14.92 -4.39
CA VAL A 32 -4.95 -14.47 -3.37
C VAL A 32 -4.29 -13.20 -3.86
N ILE A 33 -4.31 -12.18 -3.02
CA ILE A 33 -3.74 -10.87 -3.31
C ILE A 33 -2.66 -10.59 -2.27
N THR A 34 -1.46 -10.28 -2.77
CA THR A 34 -0.30 -9.91 -1.95
C THR A 34 0.07 -8.47 -2.23
N PHE A 35 0.13 -7.66 -1.18
CA PHE A 35 0.52 -6.25 -1.26
C PHE A 35 1.89 -6.02 -0.67
N TRP A 36 2.71 -5.28 -1.40
CA TRP A 36 4.02 -4.82 -0.99
C TRP A 36 3.96 -3.31 -0.79
N MET A 37 4.15 -2.89 0.45
CA MET A 37 4.16 -1.49 0.85
C MET A 37 5.61 -1.07 1.08
N GLN A 38 6.15 -0.29 0.16
CA GLN A 38 7.53 0.18 0.22
C GLN A 38 7.55 1.65 0.62
N PHE A 39 8.24 1.96 1.70
CA PHE A 39 8.38 3.33 2.16
C PHE A 39 9.84 3.77 2.08
N HIS A 40 10.06 4.99 1.62
CA HIS A 40 11.38 5.61 1.59
C HIS A 40 11.36 7.01 2.22
N ASN A 41 12.23 7.23 3.20
CA ASN A 41 12.46 8.54 3.78
C ASN A 41 13.50 9.30 2.97
N ALA A 42 13.03 10.07 1.99
CA ALA A 42 13.90 10.95 1.21
C ALA A 42 14.19 12.31 1.88
N GLY A 43 13.63 12.53 3.09
CA GLY A 43 13.83 13.75 3.85
C GLY A 43 15.18 13.78 4.57
N PRO A 44 15.61 14.98 5.02
CA PRO A 44 16.91 15.15 5.68
C PRO A 44 16.94 14.68 7.14
N ALA A 45 15.77 14.43 7.75
CA ALA A 45 15.63 14.08 9.16
C ALA A 45 15.14 12.64 9.33
N ALA A 46 15.52 12.01 10.46
CA ALA A 46 14.96 10.73 10.84
C ALA A 46 13.46 10.85 11.16
N LEU A 47 12.72 9.79 10.84
CA LEU A 47 11.31 9.64 11.14
C LEU A 47 11.11 8.60 12.23
N HIS A 48 10.06 8.79 13.01
CA HIS A 48 9.75 8.04 14.22
C HIS A 48 8.24 7.76 14.32
N ASP A 49 7.89 6.80 15.16
CA ASP A 49 6.50 6.42 15.47
C ASP A 49 5.68 6.14 14.20
N LEU A 50 6.27 5.45 13.21
CA LEU A 50 5.56 5.20 11.97
C LEU A 50 4.50 4.14 12.19
N ALA A 51 3.27 4.49 11.80
CA ALA A 51 2.12 3.61 11.87
C ALA A 51 1.52 3.46 10.48
N LEU A 52 1.46 2.21 10.02
CA LEU A 52 0.85 1.82 8.76
C LEU A 52 -0.61 1.47 9.03
N HIS A 53 -1.52 2.24 8.44
CA HIS A 53 -2.95 2.02 8.51
C HIS A 53 -3.44 1.57 7.15
N CYS A 54 -3.65 0.27 7.02
CA CYS A 54 -4.23 -0.30 5.82
C CYS A 54 -5.76 -0.25 5.98
N GLY A 55 -6.40 0.51 5.10
CA GLY A 55 -7.84 0.74 5.11
C GLY A 55 -8.63 -0.43 4.55
N SER A 56 -9.94 -0.24 4.42
CA SER A 56 -10.84 -1.29 3.95
C SER A 56 -10.56 -1.69 2.50
N PHE A 57 -10.64 -2.99 2.23
CA PHE A 57 -10.52 -3.57 0.90
C PHE A 57 -11.92 -3.88 0.38
N THR A 58 -12.54 -2.96 -0.35
CA THR A 58 -13.96 -3.08 -0.73
C THR A 58 -14.20 -2.76 -2.20
N ASP A 59 -15.25 -3.37 -2.77
CA ASP A 59 -15.76 -3.03 -4.11
C ASP A 59 -16.76 -1.86 -4.09
N GLY A 60 -16.94 -1.22 -2.93
CA GLY A 60 -17.91 -0.15 -2.74
C GLY A 60 -19.34 -0.64 -2.50
N SER A 61 -19.59 -1.95 -2.51
CA SER A 61 -20.89 -2.55 -2.15
C SER A 61 -21.10 -2.70 -0.63
N GLY A 62 -20.09 -2.35 0.17
CA GLY A 62 -20.10 -2.50 1.63
C GLY A 62 -19.61 -3.87 2.13
N THR A 63 -19.25 -4.79 1.23
CA THR A 63 -18.49 -5.99 1.62
C THR A 63 -17.01 -5.63 1.67
N GLU A 64 -16.39 -5.80 2.83
CA GLU A 64 -14.96 -5.57 3.06
C GLU A 64 -14.25 -6.92 3.11
N LEU A 65 -13.09 -7.03 2.44
CA LEU A 65 -12.17 -8.13 2.68
C LEU A 65 -11.31 -7.77 3.88
N GLU A 66 -11.36 -8.63 4.88
CA GLU A 66 -10.42 -8.58 5.99
C GLU A 66 -9.07 -9.15 5.55
N TYR A 67 -8.04 -8.78 6.31
CA TYR A 67 -6.73 -9.39 6.15
C TYR A 67 -6.81 -10.88 6.46
N ASP A 68 -6.07 -11.68 5.71
CA ASP A 68 -5.75 -13.03 6.18
C ASP A 68 -4.89 -12.92 7.46
N GLU A 69 -3.94 -11.98 7.46
CA GLU A 69 -3.05 -11.64 8.57
C GLU A 69 -2.68 -10.15 8.57
N ALA A 70 -2.44 -9.59 9.75
CA ALA A 70 -2.01 -8.19 9.88
C ALA A 70 -0.73 -7.90 9.07
N PRO A 71 -0.60 -6.70 8.47
CA PRO A 71 0.59 -6.35 7.70
C PRO A 71 1.88 -6.54 8.49
N THR A 72 2.84 -7.25 7.91
CA THR A 72 4.12 -7.59 8.57
C THR A 72 5.27 -6.87 7.88
N THR A 73 6.17 -6.26 8.65
CA THR A 73 7.40 -5.66 8.11
C THR A 73 8.42 -6.75 7.85
N VAL A 74 8.87 -6.86 6.60
CA VAL A 74 9.81 -7.89 6.15
C VAL A 74 11.23 -7.36 5.91
N VAL A 75 11.37 -6.04 5.73
CA VAL A 75 12.66 -5.35 5.57
C VAL A 75 12.63 -4.02 6.29
N GLY A 76 13.73 -3.66 6.95
CA GLY A 76 13.87 -2.37 7.63
C GLY A 76 13.25 -2.37 9.03
N ARG A 77 13.11 -1.17 9.60
CA ARG A 77 12.58 -0.95 10.95
C ARG A 77 11.62 0.23 10.94
N PRO A 78 10.30 0.01 10.97
CA PRO A 78 9.33 1.08 10.87
C PRO A 78 9.31 1.97 12.12
N GLU A 79 9.84 1.53 13.26
CA GLU A 79 9.87 2.33 14.49
C GLU A 79 10.76 3.57 14.34
N ARG A 80 11.81 3.47 13.50
CA ARG A 80 12.70 4.59 13.19
C ARG A 80 13.33 4.44 11.81
N VAL A 81 13.06 5.40 10.93
CA VAL A 81 13.60 5.41 9.56
C VAL A 81 14.57 6.58 9.39
N ALA A 82 15.85 6.28 9.24
CA ALA A 82 16.90 7.27 9.00
C ALA A 82 16.73 7.98 7.64
N PRO A 83 17.34 9.15 7.43
CA PRO A 83 17.43 9.78 6.12
C PRO A 83 18.00 8.81 5.07
N GLY A 84 17.34 8.69 3.92
CA GLY A 84 17.71 7.78 2.84
C GLY A 84 17.39 6.30 3.09
N ALA A 85 16.91 5.94 4.28
CA ALA A 85 16.48 4.57 4.58
C ALA A 85 15.01 4.35 4.22
N GLY A 86 14.56 3.11 4.36
CA GLY A 86 13.19 2.71 4.10
C GLY A 86 12.83 1.41 4.82
N PHE A 87 11.59 0.99 4.64
CA PHE A 87 11.12 -0.32 5.07
C PHE A 87 10.16 -0.90 4.03
N VAL A 88 9.95 -2.19 4.11
CA VAL A 88 8.97 -2.91 3.28
C VAL A 88 8.06 -3.73 4.19
N ALA A 89 6.76 -3.54 4.03
CA ALA A 89 5.73 -4.33 4.68
C ALA A 89 4.91 -5.13 3.66
N VAL A 90 4.37 -6.27 4.09
CA VAL A 90 3.56 -7.17 3.27
C VAL A 90 2.22 -7.44 3.93
N ALA A 91 1.15 -7.47 3.13
CA ALA A 91 -0.17 -7.89 3.56
C ALA A 91 -0.78 -8.90 2.57
N HIS A 92 -1.54 -9.85 3.08
CA HIS A 92 -2.19 -10.91 2.30
C HIS A 92 -3.70 -10.86 2.48
N TYR A 93 -4.41 -11.14 1.38
CA TYR A 93 -5.86 -11.19 1.33
C TYR A 93 -6.32 -12.36 0.47
N THR A 94 -7.28 -13.10 0.99
CA THR A 94 -7.98 -14.13 0.24
C THR A 94 -9.39 -13.66 -0.09
N ALA A 95 -9.66 -13.45 -1.37
CA ALA A 95 -11.00 -13.16 -1.86
C ALA A 95 -11.75 -14.46 -2.15
N ALA A 96 -12.94 -14.58 -1.56
CA ALA A 96 -13.85 -15.70 -1.83
C ALA A 96 -14.20 -15.82 -3.32
N PRO A 97 -14.64 -17.00 -3.78
CA PRO A 97 -14.93 -17.24 -5.19
C PRO A 97 -15.95 -16.26 -5.76
N LEU A 98 -15.56 -15.60 -6.85
CA LEU A 98 -16.40 -14.62 -7.51
C LEU A 98 -17.28 -15.27 -8.57
N ARG A 99 -18.56 -14.90 -8.61
CA ARG A 99 -19.49 -15.29 -9.68
C ARG A 99 -19.53 -14.29 -10.83
N ALA A 100 -19.02 -13.08 -10.62
CA ALA A 100 -18.96 -11.99 -11.59
C ALA A 100 -17.69 -11.15 -11.37
N PRO A 101 -17.20 -10.43 -12.40
CA PRO A 101 -16.06 -9.53 -12.24
C PRO A 101 -16.31 -8.46 -11.18
N ARG A 102 -15.27 -8.10 -10.43
CA ARG A 102 -15.29 -7.06 -9.39
C ARG A 102 -14.03 -6.22 -9.42
N THR A 103 -14.17 -4.95 -9.06
CA THR A 103 -13.03 -4.06 -8.79
C THR A 103 -13.01 -3.79 -7.30
N LEU A 104 -11.90 -4.10 -6.65
CA LEU A 104 -11.68 -3.85 -5.24
C LEU A 104 -10.69 -2.71 -5.09
N ARG A 105 -10.93 -1.81 -4.14
CA ARG A 105 -10.06 -0.68 -3.87
C ARG A 105 -9.48 -0.80 -2.46
N HIS A 106 -8.20 -0.46 -2.36
CA HIS A 106 -7.49 -0.43 -1.09
C HIS A 106 -6.74 0.88 -0.93
N SER A 107 -6.81 1.42 0.28
CA SER A 107 -6.12 2.65 0.63
C SER A 107 -5.21 2.39 1.82
N VAL A 108 -3.95 2.77 1.70
CA VAL A 108 -2.96 2.68 2.78
C VAL A 108 -2.60 4.08 3.19
N VAL A 109 -2.58 4.34 4.50
CA VAL A 109 -2.17 5.61 5.10
C VAL A 109 -1.01 5.35 6.01
N LEU A 110 0.11 6.02 5.77
CA LEU A 110 1.26 6.02 6.64
C LEU A 110 1.27 7.32 7.45
N ARG A 111 1.38 7.18 8.76
CA ARG A 111 1.52 8.31 9.69
C ARG A 111 2.84 8.19 10.42
N GLY A 112 3.40 9.32 10.85
CA GLY A 112 4.58 9.31 11.69
C GLY A 112 4.99 10.71 12.12
N ARG A 113 6.17 10.81 12.72
CA ARG A 113 6.74 12.07 13.23
C ARG A 113 8.16 12.28 12.72
N THR A 114 8.56 13.53 12.54
CA THR A 114 9.96 13.91 12.32
C THR A 114 10.73 13.94 13.64
N GLY A 115 12.06 13.96 13.58
CA GLY A 115 12.90 14.16 14.78
C GLY A 115 12.62 15.45 15.57
N GLU A 116 12.01 16.45 14.93
CA GLU A 116 11.56 17.71 15.56
C GLU A 116 10.16 17.57 16.19
N GLY A 117 9.57 16.38 16.20
CA GLY A 117 8.25 16.09 16.75
C GLY A 117 7.07 16.47 15.86
N ARG A 118 7.30 16.96 14.64
CA ARG A 118 6.24 17.33 13.70
C ARG A 118 5.60 16.10 13.07
N THR A 119 4.28 16.08 12.95
CA THR A 119 3.57 14.96 12.34
C THR A 119 3.60 15.03 10.81
N PHE A 120 3.61 13.88 10.16
CA PHE A 120 3.37 13.76 8.73
C PHE A 120 2.36 12.65 8.43
N THR A 121 1.76 12.72 7.25
CA THR A 121 0.89 11.69 6.73
C THR A 121 1.15 11.56 5.24
N ASP A 122 1.27 10.32 4.79
CA ASP A 122 1.29 9.96 3.39
C ASP A 122 0.23 8.90 3.14
N ALA A 123 -0.27 8.80 1.92
CA ALA A 123 -1.28 7.83 1.56
C ALA A 123 -1.03 7.32 0.15
N ALA A 124 -1.47 6.10 -0.13
CA ALA A 124 -1.45 5.53 -1.45
C ALA A 124 -2.67 4.63 -1.62
N SER A 125 -3.09 4.42 -2.88
CA SER A 125 -4.20 3.52 -3.16
C SER A 125 -3.92 2.63 -4.36
N LEU A 126 -4.57 1.48 -4.37
CA LEU A 126 -4.53 0.56 -5.49
C LEU A 126 -5.93 0.04 -5.76
N GLU A 127 -6.12 -0.43 -6.98
CA GLU A 127 -7.31 -1.11 -7.44
C GLU A 127 -6.95 -2.48 -7.97
N VAL A 128 -7.68 -3.50 -7.53
CA VAL A 128 -7.52 -4.87 -8.02
C VAL A 128 -8.78 -5.26 -8.76
N ARG A 129 -8.61 -5.63 -10.03
CA ARG A 129 -9.70 -6.16 -10.85
C ARG A 129 -9.61 -7.68 -10.80
N LEU A 130 -10.63 -8.28 -10.22
CA LEU A 130 -10.80 -9.72 -10.14
C LEU A 130 -11.87 -10.14 -11.14
N ASP A 131 -11.52 -10.98 -12.09
CA ASP A 131 -12.46 -11.60 -13.03
C ASP A 131 -12.32 -13.12 -12.91
N PRO A 132 -13.37 -13.87 -12.51
CA PRO A 132 -13.26 -15.32 -12.32
C PRO A 132 -12.83 -16.08 -13.59
N ARG A 133 -12.94 -15.47 -14.78
CA ARG A 133 -12.61 -16.08 -16.07
C ARG A 133 -11.24 -15.67 -16.62
N ARG A 134 -10.52 -14.77 -15.94
CA ARG A 134 -9.24 -14.23 -16.40
C ARG A 134 -8.23 -14.18 -15.26
N THR A 135 -6.96 -13.95 -15.60
CA THR A 135 -5.96 -13.63 -14.58
C THR A 135 -6.33 -12.29 -13.92
N PRO A 136 -6.24 -12.16 -12.59
CA PRO A 136 -6.40 -10.89 -11.91
C PRO A 136 -5.48 -9.81 -12.47
N GLU A 137 -5.97 -8.57 -12.50
CA GLU A 137 -5.16 -7.41 -12.84
C GLU A 137 -5.05 -6.48 -11.64
N VAL A 138 -3.82 -6.09 -11.29
CA VAL A 138 -3.58 -5.04 -10.28
C VAL A 138 -3.25 -3.74 -11.00
N ARG A 139 -3.92 -2.66 -10.61
CA ARG A 139 -3.68 -1.30 -11.11
C ARG A 139 -3.34 -0.39 -9.96
N PHE A 140 -2.25 0.34 -10.12
CA PHE A 140 -1.76 1.26 -9.10
C PHE A 140 -2.17 2.68 -9.46
N THR A 141 -2.75 3.36 -8.49
CA THR A 141 -3.00 4.80 -8.58
C THR A 141 -2.11 5.45 -7.52
N PRO A 142 -0.87 5.84 -7.88
CA PRO A 142 -0.02 6.54 -6.93
C PRO A 142 -0.77 7.79 -6.45
N SER A 143 -0.60 8.09 -5.17
CA SER A 143 -1.09 9.33 -4.60
C SER A 143 -0.56 10.50 -5.42
N ILE A 144 -1.46 11.38 -5.83
CA ILE A 144 -1.08 12.75 -6.19
C ILE A 144 -0.56 13.35 -4.89
N ALA A 145 0.76 13.43 -4.76
CA ALA A 145 1.41 14.21 -3.72
C ALA A 145 0.91 15.66 -3.84
N GLY A 146 -0.12 15.99 -3.05
CA GLY A 146 -0.77 17.30 -3.11
C GLY A 146 -2.25 17.26 -2.75
N SER A 147 -2.56 17.22 -1.46
CA SER A 147 -3.66 17.95 -0.82
C SER A 147 -3.99 17.32 0.52
N GLY A 148 -3.23 17.71 1.52
CA GLY A 148 -3.42 17.31 2.91
C GLY A 148 -2.40 18.00 3.80
N THR A 149 -2.17 19.29 3.57
CA THR A 149 -1.41 20.21 4.43
C THR A 149 -0.25 19.60 5.22
N LEU A 150 0.97 19.68 4.67
CA LEU A 150 2.15 19.90 5.51
C LEU A 150 1.96 21.26 6.22
N ARG A 151 1.20 21.30 7.32
CA ARG A 151 1.21 22.47 8.19
C ARG A 151 2.52 22.43 8.99
N TRP A 152 3.52 23.14 8.50
CA TRP A 152 4.57 23.66 9.38
C TRP A 152 3.89 24.79 10.17
N ARG A 153 3.47 24.48 11.40
CA ARG A 153 3.34 25.51 12.42
C ARG A 153 4.66 25.57 13.16
#